data_AF-A0A9Y2IIK5-F1
#
_entry.id   AF-A0A9Y2IIK5-F1
#
_cell.length_a   1.000
_cell.length_b   1.000
_cell.length_c   1.000
_cell.angle_alpha   90.00
_cell.angle_beta   90.00
_cell.angle_gamma   90.00
#
_symmetry.space_group_name_H-M   'P 1'
#
loop_
_entity.id
_entity.type
_entity.pdbx_description
1 polymer ?
#
loop_
_entity_poly.entity_id
_entity_poly.type
_entity_poly.pdbx_seq_one_letter_code
_entity_poly.pdbx_strand_id
1 'polypeptide(L)'
;MAFSVKRVTWREWLGLGAGLLALVAVFLPWTVLTADTATADVRDAFNSLPHDDVVRSAWHSDFFSWFPPLVLVVVGLAVVFFGQVRKVRVSGLPHLWLVAGLAALLLMVIGWTTLDWVFDSDQRAFLETAGVMINPGVGRYVALLAVLVSIAASILDIRAARAESRAPRYRR
;
A
#
# COMPACT_ATOMS: atom_id res chain seq x y z
N MET A 1 23.76 7.73 19.40
CA MET A 1 24.26 6.83 18.33
C MET A 1 24.08 7.56 17.01
N ALA A 2 25.12 7.64 16.17
CA ALA A 2 24.98 8.22 14.83
C ALA A 2 24.42 7.16 13.86
N PHE A 3 23.40 7.54 13.07
CA PHE A 3 22.84 6.69 12.02
C PHE A 3 23.90 6.37 10.97
N SER A 4 23.96 5.12 10.51
CA SER A 4 24.88 4.70 9.43
C SER A 4 24.19 3.93 8.33
N VAL A 5 24.14 4.51 7.12
CA VAL A 5 23.56 3.90 5.91
C VAL A 5 24.17 2.53 5.59
N LYS A 6 25.48 2.35 5.84
CA LYS A 6 26.20 1.08 5.58
C LYS A 6 25.72 -0.09 6.45
N ARG A 7 24.99 0.18 7.54
CA ARG A 7 24.46 -0.84 8.44
C ARG A 7 23.04 -1.30 8.07
N VAL A 8 22.41 -0.61 7.12
CA VAL A 8 21.08 -0.97 6.62
C VAL A 8 21.23 -2.09 5.61
N THR A 9 20.53 -3.19 5.86
CA THR A 9 20.56 -4.37 4.99
C THR A 9 19.78 -4.12 3.70
N TRP A 10 20.11 -4.85 2.65
CA TRP A 10 19.37 -4.76 1.38
C TRP A 10 17.88 -5.09 1.55
N ARG A 11 17.52 -5.92 2.54
CA ARG A 11 16.12 -6.29 2.85
C ARG A 11 15.34 -5.11 3.41
N GLU A 12 15.94 -4.36 4.31
CA GLU A 12 15.36 -3.14 4.86
C GLU A 12 15.20 -2.07 3.78
N TRP A 13 16.18 -1.96 2.87
CA TRP A 13 16.06 -1.09 1.69
C TRP A 13 14.96 -1.53 0.73
N LEU A 14 14.85 -2.82 0.43
CA LEU A 14 13.78 -3.36 -0.41
C LEU A 14 12.41 -3.08 0.21
N GLY A 15 12.31 -3.29 1.52
CA GLY A 15 11.12 -3.03 2.31
C GLY A 15 10.67 -1.58 2.32
N LEU A 16 11.59 -0.68 2.67
CA LEU A 16 11.34 0.75 2.65
C LEU A 16 11.04 1.23 1.23
N GLY A 17 11.80 0.76 0.23
CA GLY A 17 11.58 1.09 -1.17
C GLY A 17 10.19 0.67 -1.65
N ALA A 18 9.72 -0.50 -1.22
CA ALA A 18 8.36 -0.94 -1.48
C ALA A 18 7.33 -0.05 -0.77
N GLY A 19 7.56 0.33 0.49
CA GLY A 19 6.74 1.33 1.19
C GLY A 19 6.65 2.66 0.42
N LEU A 20 7.78 3.19 -0.04
CA LEU A 20 7.84 4.42 -0.81
C LEU A 20 7.14 4.28 -2.18
N LEU A 21 7.27 3.14 -2.84
CA LEU A 21 6.54 2.84 -4.07
C LEU A 21 5.03 2.83 -3.82
N ALA A 22 4.57 2.21 -2.72
CA ALA A 22 3.17 2.23 -2.32
C ALA A 22 2.68 3.66 -2.05
N LEU A 23 3.52 4.51 -1.45
CA LEU A 23 3.20 5.92 -1.22
C LEU A 23 3.10 6.71 -2.53
N VAL A 24 4.02 6.50 -3.47
CA VAL A 24 3.92 7.11 -4.81
C VAL A 24 2.65 6.62 -5.52
N ALA A 25 2.26 5.36 -5.32
CA ALA A 25 1.04 4.80 -5.89
C ALA A 25 -0.24 5.53 -5.45
N VAL A 26 -0.25 6.21 -4.29
CA VAL A 26 -1.39 7.02 -3.79
C VAL A 26 -1.75 8.15 -4.78
N PHE A 27 -0.79 8.64 -5.55
CA PHE A 27 -1.01 9.70 -6.56
C PHE A 27 -1.51 9.19 -7.91
N LEU A 28 -1.47 7.87 -8.16
CA LEU A 28 -2.03 7.29 -9.38
C LEU A 28 -3.56 7.19 -9.30
N PRO A 29 -4.26 6.86 -10.40
CA PRO A 29 -5.67 6.51 -10.38
C PRO A 29 -5.96 5.33 -9.44
N TRP A 30 -6.83 5.51 -8.44
CA TRP A 30 -7.30 4.45 -7.53
C TRP A 30 -8.72 3.98 -7.83
N THR A 31 -9.57 4.89 -8.31
CA THR A 31 -10.93 4.59 -8.77
C THR A 31 -11.12 5.21 -10.15
N VAL A 32 -11.66 4.45 -11.09
CA VAL A 32 -11.90 4.87 -12.47
C VAL A 32 -13.34 4.53 -12.84
N LEU A 33 -14.07 5.51 -13.35
CA LEU A 33 -15.38 5.28 -13.94
C LEU A 33 -15.21 4.89 -15.42
N THR A 34 -15.98 3.91 -15.90
CA THR A 34 -16.02 3.57 -17.33
C THR A 34 -17.46 3.44 -17.83
N ALA A 35 -17.71 3.84 -19.07
CA ALA A 35 -19.05 3.81 -19.69
C ALA A 35 -19.11 2.74 -20.81
N ASP A 36 -18.48 1.58 -20.59
CA ASP A 36 -18.33 0.53 -21.60
C ASP A 36 -19.65 -0.19 -21.94
N THR A 37 -20.64 -0.09 -21.06
CA THR A 37 -21.98 -0.69 -21.22
C THR A 37 -23.09 0.35 -21.38
N ALA A 38 -22.75 1.64 -21.36
CA ALA A 38 -23.69 2.75 -21.50
C ALA A 38 -24.24 2.89 -22.94
N THR A 39 -25.38 3.58 -23.08
CA THR A 39 -25.93 3.98 -24.38
C THR A 39 -25.01 5.00 -25.08
N ALA A 40 -25.14 5.14 -26.41
CA ALA A 40 -24.28 6.04 -27.19
C ALA A 40 -24.30 7.47 -26.65
N ASP A 41 -25.48 8.02 -26.36
CA ASP A 41 -25.64 9.38 -25.83
C ASP A 41 -24.95 9.57 -24.47
N VAL A 42 -25.03 8.56 -23.59
CA VAL A 42 -24.38 8.60 -22.26
C VAL A 42 -22.87 8.47 -22.40
N ARG A 43 -22.39 7.62 -23.31
CA ARG A 43 -20.96 7.48 -23.59
C ARG A 43 -20.36 8.78 -24.15
N ASP A 44 -21.06 9.45 -25.06
CA ASP A 44 -20.61 10.72 -25.63
C ASP A 44 -20.59 11.82 -24.57
N ALA A 45 -21.62 11.89 -23.72
CA ALA A 45 -21.63 12.79 -22.57
C ALA A 45 -20.49 12.47 -21.58
N PHE A 46 -20.26 11.19 -21.28
CA PHE A 46 -19.18 10.73 -20.39
C PHE A 46 -17.79 11.11 -20.93
N ASN A 47 -17.58 10.96 -22.23
CA ASN A 47 -16.31 11.33 -22.88
C ASN A 47 -16.06 12.84 -22.91
N SER A 48 -17.10 13.65 -22.73
CA SER A 48 -16.97 15.11 -22.60
C SER A 48 -16.59 15.57 -21.19
N LEU A 49 -16.66 14.67 -20.19
CA LEU A 49 -16.34 15.01 -18.81
C LEU A 49 -14.84 15.26 -18.62
N PRO A 50 -14.46 16.20 -17.74
CA PRO A 50 -13.09 16.36 -17.28
C PRO A 50 -12.52 15.06 -16.69
N HIS A 51 -11.21 14.84 -16.89
CA HIS A 51 -10.54 13.63 -16.40
C HIS A 51 -10.66 13.46 -14.89
N ASP A 52 -10.64 14.55 -14.13
CA ASP A 52 -10.73 14.55 -12.66
C ASP A 52 -12.12 14.11 -12.14
N ASP A 53 -13.16 14.15 -12.99
CA ASP A 53 -14.50 13.69 -12.62
C ASP A 53 -14.67 12.18 -12.80
N VAL A 54 -13.88 11.58 -13.70
CA VAL A 54 -13.93 10.14 -14.03
C VAL A 54 -12.81 9.34 -13.37
N VAL A 55 -11.78 10.00 -12.85
CA VAL A 55 -10.65 9.37 -12.18
C VAL A 55 -10.39 10.00 -10.82
N ARG A 56 -10.30 9.16 -9.79
CA ARG A 56 -9.97 9.60 -8.42
C ARG A 56 -8.68 8.98 -7.92
N SER A 57 -7.80 9.83 -7.39
CA SER A 57 -6.62 9.43 -6.60
C SER A 57 -7.02 8.88 -5.23
N ALA A 58 -6.10 8.18 -4.55
CA ALA A 58 -6.38 7.65 -3.21
C ALA A 58 -6.75 8.71 -2.17
N TRP A 59 -6.23 9.93 -2.30
CA TRP A 59 -6.56 11.04 -1.40
C TRP A 59 -8.03 11.46 -1.47
N HIS A 60 -8.69 11.19 -2.60
CA HIS A 60 -10.07 11.55 -2.89
C HIS A 60 -11.00 10.31 -2.94
N SER A 61 -10.50 9.15 -2.50
CA SER A 61 -11.27 7.91 -2.38
C SER A 61 -11.67 7.69 -0.92
N ASP A 62 -11.14 6.67 -0.26
CA ASP A 62 -11.49 6.27 1.10
C ASP A 62 -10.25 6.15 2.01
N PHE A 63 -10.49 6.02 3.31
CA PHE A 63 -9.44 5.80 4.31
C PHE A 63 -8.55 4.60 3.95
N PHE A 64 -9.14 3.54 3.41
CA PHE A 64 -8.45 2.31 3.03
C PHE A 64 -7.54 2.47 1.81
N SER A 65 -7.65 3.57 1.06
CA SER A 65 -6.79 3.85 -0.09
C SER A 65 -5.46 4.49 0.31
N TRP A 66 -5.48 5.54 1.13
CA TRP A 66 -4.26 6.30 1.46
C TRP A 66 -3.58 5.87 2.77
N PHE A 67 -4.34 5.36 3.74
CA PHE A 67 -3.78 5.03 5.06
C PHE A 67 -2.84 3.81 5.05
N PRO A 68 -3.14 2.68 4.37
CA PRO A 68 -2.27 1.51 4.41
C PRO A 68 -0.86 1.76 3.85
N PRO A 69 -0.67 2.47 2.72
CA PRO A 69 0.66 2.89 2.25
C PRO A 69 1.42 3.73 3.28
N LEU A 70 0.76 4.66 3.99
CA LEU A 70 1.40 5.48 5.03
C LEU A 70 1.90 4.65 6.20
N VAL A 71 1.09 3.70 6.69
CA VAL A 71 1.50 2.77 7.75
C VAL A 71 2.76 2.02 7.33
N LEU A 72 2.81 1.54 6.08
CA LEU A 72 3.95 0.79 5.56
C LEU A 72 5.23 1.64 5.53
N VAL A 73 5.15 2.90 5.09
CA VAL A 73 6.29 3.83 5.08
C VAL A 73 6.76 4.15 6.49
N VAL A 74 5.84 4.50 7.40
CA VAL A 74 6.18 4.87 8.78
C VAL A 74 6.90 3.71 9.47
N VAL A 75 6.40 2.49 9.31
CA VAL A 75 7.02 1.30 9.90
C VAL A 75 8.33 0.93 9.20
N GLY A 76 8.42 1.07 7.87
CA GLY A 76 9.67 0.89 7.13
C GLY A 76 10.77 1.85 7.59
N LEU A 77 10.43 3.12 7.82
CA LEU A 77 11.34 4.11 8.39
C LEU A 77 11.75 3.70 9.81
N ALA A 78 10.81 3.29 10.66
CA ALA A 78 11.12 2.81 12.00
C ALA A 78 12.09 1.62 11.97
N VAL A 79 11.92 0.68 11.05
CA VAL A 79 12.84 -0.45 10.87
C VAL A 79 14.23 0.04 10.47
N VAL A 80 14.34 0.93 9.48
CA VAL A 80 15.64 1.42 8.99
C VAL A 80 16.40 2.24 10.04
N PHE A 81 15.70 3.11 10.79
CA PHE A 81 16.31 3.96 11.81
C PHE A 81 16.62 3.20 13.11
N PHE A 82 15.68 2.40 13.61
CA PHE A 82 15.83 1.71 14.90
C PHE A 82 16.45 0.31 14.76
N GLY A 83 16.48 -0.28 13.56
CA GLY A 83 17.08 -1.58 13.28
C GLY A 83 18.59 -1.64 13.50
N GLN A 84 19.24 -0.47 13.62
CA GLN A 84 20.64 -0.35 13.99
C GLN A 84 20.89 -0.63 15.49
N VAL A 85 19.84 -0.52 16.32
CA VAL A 85 19.91 -0.78 17.75
C VAL A 85 19.59 -2.25 18.01
N ARG A 86 20.62 -3.03 18.38
CA ARG A 86 20.48 -4.48 18.63
C ARG A 86 19.35 -4.80 19.63
N LYS A 87 19.18 -3.98 20.68
CA LYS A 87 18.11 -4.16 21.68
C LYS A 87 16.71 -4.12 21.03
N VAL A 88 16.51 -3.21 20.07
CA VAL A 88 15.22 -3.03 19.37
C VAL A 88 14.99 -4.12 18.33
N ARG A 89 16.05 -4.54 17.61
CA ARG A 89 15.99 -5.72 16.72
C ARG A 89 15.53 -6.98 17.45
N VAL A 90 16.15 -7.26 18.60
CA VAL A 90 15.86 -8.47 19.39
C VAL A 90 14.49 -8.38 20.07
N SER A 91 14.00 -7.16 20.39
CA SER A 91 12.66 -6.98 20.96
C SER A 91 11.51 -7.13 19.95
N GLY A 92 11.81 -7.51 18.70
CA GLY A 92 10.77 -7.86 17.72
C GLY A 92 10.47 -6.82 16.65
N LEU A 93 11.36 -5.84 16.41
CA LEU A 93 11.19 -4.87 15.31
C LEU A 93 10.89 -5.52 13.94
N PRO A 94 11.50 -6.65 13.53
CA PRO A 94 11.13 -7.33 12.29
C PRO A 94 9.70 -7.91 12.32
N HIS A 95 9.20 -8.31 13.49
CA HIS A 95 7.83 -8.80 13.64
C HIS A 95 6.82 -7.64 13.60
N LEU A 96 7.15 -6.48 14.20
CA LEU A 96 6.34 -5.27 14.08
C LEU A 96 6.15 -4.89 12.61
N TRP A 97 7.21 -4.98 11.81
CA TRP A 97 7.14 -4.70 10.38
C TRP A 97 6.24 -5.69 9.62
N LEU A 98 6.35 -6.99 9.90
CA LEU A 98 5.46 -7.99 9.33
C LEU A 98 3.99 -7.74 9.72
N VAL A 99 3.72 -7.48 11.00
CA VAL A 99 2.36 -7.22 11.49
C VAL A 99 1.76 -5.97 10.84
N ALA A 100 2.54 -4.90 10.72
CA ALA A 100 2.11 -3.69 10.03
C ALA A 100 1.85 -3.94 8.54
N GLY A 101 2.70 -4.72 7.86
CA GLY A 101 2.49 -5.12 6.47
C GLY A 101 1.22 -5.94 6.29
N LEU A 102 0.94 -6.90 7.19
CA LEU A 102 -0.29 -7.70 7.17
C LEU A 102 -1.53 -6.86 7.46
N ALA A 103 -1.45 -5.92 8.41
CA ALA A 103 -2.53 -4.98 8.70
C ALA A 103 -2.80 -4.08 7.49
N ALA A 104 -1.75 -3.56 6.84
CA ALA A 104 -1.88 -2.77 5.63
C ALA A 104 -2.52 -3.58 4.49
N LEU A 105 -2.11 -4.84 4.30
CA LEU A 105 -2.71 -5.75 3.32
C LEU A 105 -4.20 -5.99 3.62
N LEU A 106 -4.56 -6.26 4.88
CA LEU A 106 -5.95 -6.45 5.29
C LEU A 106 -6.79 -5.21 5.00
N LEU A 107 -6.29 -4.02 5.36
CA LEU A 107 -6.99 -2.76 5.09
C LEU A 107 -7.15 -2.51 3.59
N MET A 108 -6.14 -2.82 2.77
CA MET A 108 -6.27 -2.73 1.31
C MET A 108 -7.32 -3.70 0.78
N VAL A 109 -7.36 -4.95 1.27
CA VAL A 109 -8.38 -5.94 0.90
C VAL A 109 -9.79 -5.46 1.26
N ILE A 110 -9.96 -4.84 2.43
CA ILE A 110 -11.23 -4.18 2.78
C ILE A 110 -11.56 -3.08 1.77
N GLY A 111 -10.57 -2.24 1.45
CA GLY A 111 -10.69 -1.19 0.43
C GLY A 111 -11.12 -1.69 -0.95
N TRP A 112 -10.83 -2.95 -1.31
CA TRP A 112 -11.34 -3.58 -2.54
C TRP A 112 -12.83 -3.85 -2.48
N THR A 113 -13.35 -4.29 -1.34
CA THR A 113 -14.78 -4.57 -1.16
C THR A 113 -15.62 -3.32 -0.92
N THR A 114 -14.99 -2.23 -0.46
CA THR A 114 -15.66 -0.95 -0.17
C THR A 114 -15.43 0.09 -1.26
N LEU A 115 -14.98 -0.32 -2.46
CA LEU A 115 -14.64 0.60 -3.55
C LEU A 115 -15.81 1.51 -3.93
N ASP A 116 -17.03 0.97 -3.92
CA ASP A 116 -18.24 1.71 -4.27
C ASP A 116 -18.75 2.59 -3.13
N TRP A 117 -18.27 2.40 -1.89
CA TRP A 117 -18.73 3.16 -0.71
C TRP A 117 -18.28 4.61 -0.72
N VAL A 118 -17.36 4.95 -1.63
CA VAL A 118 -16.99 6.33 -1.95
C VAL A 118 -18.16 7.11 -2.58
N PHE A 119 -19.17 6.40 -3.09
CA PHE A 119 -20.36 6.96 -3.71
C PHE A 119 -21.59 6.68 -2.83
N ASP A 120 -22.42 7.70 -2.65
CA ASP A 120 -23.69 7.55 -1.93
C ASP A 120 -24.61 6.55 -2.65
N SER A 121 -25.62 6.02 -1.94
CA SER A 121 -26.57 5.05 -2.52
C SER A 121 -27.21 5.57 -3.81
N ASP A 122 -27.58 6.85 -3.81
CA ASP A 122 -28.29 7.47 -4.93
C ASP A 122 -27.37 7.69 -6.13
N GLN A 123 -26.10 8.05 -5.87
CA GLN A 123 -25.07 8.15 -6.90
C GLN A 123 -24.79 6.80 -7.54
N ARG A 124 -24.69 5.74 -6.73
CA ARG A 124 -24.48 4.37 -7.23
C ARG A 124 -25.63 3.91 -8.11
N ALA A 125 -26.87 4.10 -7.66
CA ALA A 125 -28.05 3.74 -8.44
C ALA A 125 -28.13 4.52 -9.76
N PHE A 126 -27.77 5.80 -9.75
CA PHE A 126 -27.69 6.62 -10.96
C PHE A 126 -26.61 6.11 -11.93
N LEU A 127 -25.39 5.87 -11.45
CA LEU A 127 -24.28 5.36 -12.27
C LEU A 127 -24.62 4.00 -12.88
N GLU A 128 -25.22 3.10 -12.10
CA GLU A 128 -25.66 1.79 -12.57
C GLU A 128 -26.73 1.91 -13.67
N THR A 129 -27.74 2.78 -13.46
CA THR A 129 -28.79 3.04 -14.46
C THR A 129 -28.22 3.65 -15.74
N ALA A 130 -27.20 4.50 -15.62
CA ALA A 130 -26.49 5.11 -16.74
C ALA A 130 -25.54 4.13 -17.46
N GLY A 131 -25.34 2.91 -16.94
CA GLY A 131 -24.36 1.97 -17.50
C GLY A 131 -22.90 2.40 -17.27
N VAL A 132 -22.65 3.18 -16.21
CA VAL A 132 -21.31 3.59 -15.78
C VAL A 132 -20.84 2.66 -14.67
N MET A 133 -19.72 1.99 -14.92
CA MET A 133 -19.11 1.05 -13.98
C MET A 133 -18.02 1.74 -13.15
N ILE A 134 -17.91 1.33 -11.88
CA ILE A 134 -16.87 1.79 -10.98
C ILE A 134 -15.78 0.72 -10.92
N ASN A 135 -14.57 1.06 -11.36
CA ASN A 135 -13.47 0.11 -11.53
C ASN A 135 -12.24 0.49 -10.68
N PRO A 136 -11.44 -0.51 -10.27
CA PRO A 136 -10.15 -0.28 -9.62
C PRO A 136 -9.15 0.34 -10.59
N GLY A 137 -8.49 1.42 -10.17
CA GLY A 137 -7.42 2.05 -10.93
C GLY A 137 -6.05 1.39 -10.75
N VAL A 138 -5.09 1.75 -11.60
CA VAL A 138 -3.73 1.16 -11.61
C VAL A 138 -2.98 1.34 -10.28
N GLY A 139 -3.24 2.43 -9.56
CA GLY A 139 -2.62 2.74 -8.27
C GLY A 139 -2.88 1.66 -7.22
N ARG A 140 -4.08 1.07 -7.20
CA ARG A 140 -4.44 -0.04 -6.30
C ARG A 140 -3.56 -1.27 -6.52
N TYR A 141 -3.33 -1.63 -7.77
CA TYR A 141 -2.50 -2.79 -8.13
C TYR A 141 -1.02 -2.56 -7.77
N VAL A 142 -0.49 -1.38 -8.07
CA VAL A 142 0.90 -1.01 -7.74
C VAL A 142 1.10 -1.01 -6.22
N ALA A 143 0.17 -0.41 -5.47
CA ALA A 143 0.22 -0.37 -4.02
C ALA A 143 0.14 -1.79 -3.42
N LEU A 144 -0.76 -2.63 -3.91
CA LEU A 144 -0.90 -4.02 -3.46
C LEU A 144 0.39 -4.82 -3.69
N LEU A 145 0.98 -4.74 -4.89
CA LEU A 145 2.24 -5.41 -5.20
C LEU A 145 3.36 -4.93 -4.26
N ALA A 146 3.44 -3.63 -4.03
CA ALA A 146 4.41 -3.04 -3.11
C ALA A 146 4.24 -3.54 -1.67
N VAL A 147 3.01 -3.65 -1.16
CA VAL A 147 2.74 -4.26 0.15
C VAL A 147 3.23 -5.70 0.21
N LEU A 148 2.93 -6.52 -0.81
CA LEU A 148 3.38 -7.91 -0.88
C LEU A 148 4.91 -8.02 -0.87
N VAL A 149 5.62 -7.17 -1.62
CA VAL A 149 7.09 -7.10 -1.61
C VAL A 149 7.62 -6.71 -0.23
N SER A 150 7.01 -5.73 0.44
CA SER A 150 7.40 -5.35 1.80
C SER A 150 7.18 -6.47 2.81
N ILE A 151 6.08 -7.22 2.69
CA ILE A 151 5.83 -8.40 3.54
C ILE A 151 6.90 -9.46 3.29
N ALA A 152 7.21 -9.77 2.04
CA ALA A 152 8.27 -10.73 1.70
C ALA A 152 9.62 -10.30 2.29
N ALA A 153 9.97 -9.02 2.17
CA ALA A 153 11.20 -8.46 2.74
C ALA A 153 11.22 -8.59 4.29
N SER A 154 10.09 -8.37 4.96
CA SER A 154 9.98 -8.56 6.42
C SER A 154 10.17 -10.01 6.86
N ILE A 155 9.63 -10.98 6.10
CA ILE A 155 9.81 -12.41 6.36
C ILE A 155 11.28 -12.79 6.21
N LEU A 156 11.95 -12.30 5.16
CA LEU A 156 13.38 -12.52 4.95
C LEU A 156 14.21 -11.91 6.08
N ASP A 157 13.83 -10.73 6.58
CA ASP A 157 14.53 -10.08 7.69
C ASP A 157 14.35 -10.85 9.02
N ILE A 158 13.14 -11.34 9.31
CA ILE A 158 12.88 -12.23 10.46
C ILE A 158 13.74 -13.49 10.37
N ARG A 159 13.82 -14.12 9.20
CA ARG A 159 14.64 -15.32 8.99
C ARG A 159 16.13 -15.04 9.21
N ALA A 160 16.63 -13.91 8.73
CA ALA A 160 18.01 -13.49 8.95
C ALA A 160 18.29 -13.20 10.43
N ALA A 161 17.43 -12.45 11.11
CA ALA A 161 17.56 -12.16 12.54
C ALA A 161 17.57 -13.45 13.39
N ARG A 162 16.74 -14.44 13.03
CA ARG A 162 16.76 -15.76 13.68
C ARG A 162 18.08 -16.51 13.43
N ALA A 163 18.60 -16.50 12.20
CA ALA A 163 19.89 -17.12 11.89
C ALA A 163 21.05 -16.49 12.68
N GLU A 164 21.09 -15.15 12.75
CA GLU A 164 22.10 -14.41 13.52
C GLU A 164 22.03 -14.70 15.02
N SER A 165 20.82 -14.90 15.57
CA SER A 165 20.64 -15.24 16.99
C SER A 165 21.11 -16.64 17.35
N ARG A 166 21.11 -17.57 16.38
CA ARG A 166 21.54 -18.97 16.54
C ARG A 166 23.03 -19.17 16.30
N ALA A 167 23.71 -18.22 15.67
CA ALA A 167 25.15 -18.30 15.46
C ALA A 167 25.88 -18.30 16.82
N PRO A 168 26.78 -19.26 17.09
CA PRO A 168 27.51 -19.28 18.35
C PRO A 168 28.31 -17.98 18.48
N ARG A 169 28.15 -17.30 19.63
CA ARG A 169 29.02 -16.18 20.00
C ARG A 169 30.43 -16.72 20.10
N TYR A 170 31.24 -16.51 19.08
CA TYR A 170 32.68 -16.63 19.23
C TYR A 170 33.09 -15.57 20.26
N ARG A 171 33.30 -16.01 21.51
CA ARG A 171 33.89 -15.18 22.56
C ARG A 171 35.28 -14.80 22.05
N ARG A 172 35.45 -13.53 21.67
CA ARG A 172 36.75 -12.87 21.75
C ARG A 172 36.86 -12.27 23.14
#